data_AF-A0A956JEF9-F1
#
_entry.id   AF-A0A956JEF9-F1
#
_cell.length_a   1.000
_cell.length_b   1.000
_cell.length_c   1.000
_cell.angle_alpha   90.00
_cell.angle_beta   90.00
_cell.angle_gamma   90.00
#
_symmetry.space_group_name_H-M   'P 1'
#
loop_
_entity.id
_entity.type
_entity.pdbx_description
1 polymer ?
#
loop_
_entity_poly.entity_id
_entity_poly.type
_entity_poly.pdbx_seq_one_letter_code
_entity_poly.pdbx_strand_id
1 'polypeptide(L)'
;MTDLSVEERRARADAFRRRLGLVLAPLLFLILLVAPLGLEPAAHRLAAIVALAVVLWVTEAIPLAVTALFAPALAVLMGVTTAKEALAPIASPLIFLFLGGFMIARALQTQGMDRRAALWLLSRPFLGGRPSRVLVAIACAGFVGSMWISNTATAAMLLPVAMGLIAAIDDFLPGDAGALHESVRRYGSGMALALAYACSLGGMATPIGTAPNVITLDLLERHAGISLDFFEWMSFALPTGIACLIGLLAWVRVRYPPPLQQIDGLMATVEAQLRALGPMKRGEQRSLLVFGLAVVGWLLPSVLGLSLGEDHPVAAWASAGLDEGIVAIL
;
A
#
# COMPACT_ATOMS: atom_id res chain seq x y z
N MET A 1 -8.62 39.82 -8.94
CA MET A 1 -7.82 38.61 -8.67
C MET A 1 -8.72 37.41 -8.89
N THR A 2 -8.54 36.67 -9.97
CA THR A 2 -9.32 35.46 -10.28
C THR A 2 -9.00 34.38 -9.25
N ASP A 3 -10.01 33.92 -8.51
CA ASP A 3 -9.90 32.84 -7.54
C ASP A 3 -9.69 31.54 -8.31
N LEU A 4 -8.44 31.09 -8.37
CA LEU A 4 -8.05 29.88 -9.10
C LEU A 4 -8.76 28.66 -8.51
N SER A 5 -9.13 27.70 -9.35
CA SER A 5 -9.68 26.44 -8.83
C SER A 5 -8.65 25.72 -7.93
N VAL A 6 -9.10 24.83 -7.04
CA VAL A 6 -8.19 24.03 -6.20
C VAL A 6 -7.24 23.20 -7.07
N GLU A 7 -7.70 22.70 -8.21
CA GLU A 7 -6.90 21.94 -9.17
C GLU A 7 -5.82 22.80 -9.82
N GLU A 8 -6.14 24.03 -10.23
CA GLU A 8 -5.17 24.97 -10.80
C GLU A 8 -4.09 25.36 -9.79
N ARG A 9 -4.48 25.57 -8.52
CA ARG A 9 -3.51 25.86 -7.44
C ARG A 9 -2.56 24.70 -7.22
N ARG A 10 -3.06 23.46 -7.20
CA ARG A 10 -2.23 22.24 -7.10
C ARG A 10 -1.29 22.10 -8.30
N ALA A 11 -1.81 22.21 -9.52
CA ALA A 11 -1.01 22.09 -10.74
C ALA A 11 0.12 23.13 -10.80
N ARG A 12 -0.14 24.38 -10.36
CA ARG A 12 0.90 25.41 -10.26
C ARG A 12 1.94 25.09 -9.19
N ALA A 13 1.53 24.61 -8.03
CA ALA A 13 2.43 24.21 -6.96
C ALA A 13 3.34 23.04 -7.40
N ASP A 14 2.78 22.04 -8.08
CA ASP A 14 3.52 20.91 -8.62
C ASP A 14 4.51 21.36 -9.71
N ALA A 15 4.08 22.22 -10.63
CA ALA A 15 4.95 22.77 -11.66
C ALA A 15 6.10 23.59 -11.05
N PHE A 16 5.83 24.38 -10.00
CA PHE A 16 6.85 25.13 -9.28
C PHE A 16 7.86 24.20 -8.61
N ARG A 17 7.40 23.20 -7.84
CA ARG A 17 8.24 22.19 -7.20
C ARG A 17 9.17 21.50 -8.21
N ARG A 18 8.62 21.04 -9.33
CA ARG A 18 9.38 20.36 -10.39
C ARG A 18 10.45 21.26 -10.99
N ARG A 19 10.09 22.49 -11.35
CA ARG A 19 11.05 23.48 -11.88
C ARG A 19 12.15 23.81 -10.88
N LEU A 20 11.78 23.98 -9.61
CA LEU A 20 12.74 24.19 -8.53
C LEU A 20 13.73 23.02 -8.44
N GLY A 21 13.25 21.78 -8.48
CA GLY A 21 14.10 20.60 -8.45
C GLY A 21 15.04 20.48 -9.65
N LEU A 22 14.58 20.81 -10.86
CA LEU A 22 15.42 20.80 -12.07
C LEU A 22 16.59 21.78 -12.01
N VAL A 23 16.46 22.87 -11.23
CA VAL A 23 17.54 23.85 -11.03
C VAL A 23 18.37 23.53 -9.78
N LEU A 24 17.71 23.22 -8.67
CA LEU A 24 18.35 22.99 -7.37
C LEU A 24 19.19 21.71 -7.35
N ALA A 25 18.74 20.64 -8.02
CA ALA A 25 19.45 19.37 -8.06
C ALA A 25 20.85 19.47 -8.70
N PRO A 26 21.01 20.00 -9.95
CA PRO A 26 22.34 20.17 -10.53
C PRO A 26 23.16 21.25 -9.81
N LEU A 27 22.52 22.31 -9.29
CA LEU A 27 23.22 23.33 -8.52
C LEU A 27 23.85 22.76 -7.26
N LEU A 28 23.07 22.02 -6.45
CA LEU A 28 23.56 21.41 -5.21
C LEU A 28 24.61 20.35 -5.48
N PHE A 29 24.45 19.57 -6.55
CA PHE A 29 25.46 18.63 -7.03
C PHE A 29 26.80 19.33 -7.29
N LEU A 30 26.81 20.40 -8.08
CA LEU A 30 28.02 21.13 -8.44
C LEU A 30 28.67 21.79 -7.20
N ILE A 31 27.85 22.38 -6.32
CA ILE A 31 28.32 22.97 -5.07
C ILE A 31 29.02 21.91 -4.21
N LEU A 32 28.37 20.76 -3.99
CA LEU A 32 28.95 19.70 -3.17
C LEU A 32 30.17 19.07 -3.83
N LEU A 33 30.23 19.01 -5.16
CA LEU A 33 31.39 18.46 -5.87
C LEU A 33 32.67 19.29 -5.63
N VAL A 34 32.54 20.61 -5.46
CA VAL A 34 33.69 21.52 -5.21
C VAL A 34 33.89 21.87 -3.74
N ALA A 35 32.89 21.63 -2.89
CA ALA A 35 32.95 21.95 -1.46
C ALA A 35 34.04 21.11 -0.75
N PRO A 36 34.91 21.70 0.09
CA PRO A 36 35.97 20.98 0.77
C PRO A 36 35.41 20.20 1.98
N LEU A 37 34.79 19.03 1.73
CA LEU A 37 34.14 18.21 2.76
C LEU A 37 35.10 17.35 3.58
N GLY A 38 36.38 17.26 3.20
CA GLY A 38 37.37 16.42 3.88
C GLY A 38 37.11 14.91 3.75
N LEU A 39 36.34 14.50 2.74
CA LEU A 39 36.03 13.09 2.46
C LEU A 39 37.03 12.49 1.46
N GLU A 40 37.12 11.17 1.46
CA GLU A 40 37.80 10.44 0.38
C GLU A 40 37.17 10.77 -0.98
N PRO A 41 37.93 10.85 -2.09
CA PRO A 41 37.40 11.29 -3.38
C PRO A 41 36.15 10.55 -3.87
N ALA A 42 36.06 9.23 -3.66
CA ALA A 42 34.88 8.45 -4.05
C ALA A 42 33.65 8.80 -3.17
N ALA A 43 33.84 8.90 -1.85
CA ALA A 43 32.79 9.27 -0.91
C ALA A 43 32.28 10.71 -1.13
N HIS A 44 33.17 11.64 -1.46
CA HIS A 44 32.83 13.01 -1.82
C HIS A 44 31.92 13.06 -3.05
N ARG A 45 32.32 12.39 -4.13
CA ARG A 45 31.52 12.29 -5.37
C ARG A 45 30.17 11.65 -5.10
N LEU A 46 30.13 10.60 -4.29
CA LEU A 46 28.89 9.93 -3.88
C LEU A 46 27.97 10.89 -3.11
N ALA A 47 28.49 11.68 -2.17
CA ALA A 47 27.70 12.64 -1.41
C ALA A 47 27.00 13.67 -2.33
N ALA A 48 27.69 14.16 -3.35
CA ALA A 48 27.09 15.04 -4.35
C ALA A 48 25.97 14.34 -5.14
N ILE A 49 26.17 13.08 -5.56
CA ILE A 49 25.16 12.27 -6.28
C ILE A 49 23.93 12.03 -5.40
N VAL A 50 24.13 11.68 -4.12
CA VAL A 50 23.04 11.43 -3.17
C VAL A 50 22.22 12.71 -2.97
N ALA A 51 22.87 13.85 -2.78
CA ALA A 51 22.18 15.13 -2.64
C ALA A 51 21.35 15.48 -3.88
N LEU A 52 21.89 15.25 -5.07
CA LEU A 52 21.17 15.39 -6.33
C LEU A 52 19.92 14.49 -6.37
N ALA A 53 20.08 13.20 -6.05
CA ALA A 53 18.99 12.23 -6.06
C ALA A 53 17.89 12.59 -5.07
N VAL A 54 18.26 13.00 -3.85
CA VAL A 54 17.33 13.46 -2.81
C VAL A 54 16.51 14.66 -3.29
N VAL A 55 17.16 15.67 -3.88
CA VAL A 55 16.42 16.83 -4.42
C VAL A 55 15.46 16.39 -5.53
N LEU A 56 15.90 15.54 -6.47
CA LEU A 56 15.04 15.05 -7.55
C LEU A 56 13.85 14.23 -7.04
N TRP A 57 14.03 13.37 -6.03
CA TRP A 57 12.95 12.59 -5.42
C TRP A 57 11.97 13.45 -4.61
N VAL A 58 12.46 14.36 -3.77
CA VAL A 58 11.61 15.23 -2.93
C VAL A 58 10.80 16.20 -3.78
N THR A 59 11.39 16.73 -4.84
CA THR A 59 10.71 17.67 -5.75
C THR A 59 9.87 16.97 -6.81
N GLU A 60 10.12 15.68 -7.05
CA GLU A 60 9.58 14.89 -8.17
C GLU A 60 9.81 15.57 -9.53
N ALA A 61 10.98 16.22 -9.69
CA ALA A 61 11.35 16.97 -10.89
C ALA A 61 11.37 16.10 -12.16
N ILE A 62 11.78 14.84 -12.01
CA ILE A 62 11.70 13.78 -13.02
C ILE A 62 11.09 12.53 -12.35
N PRO A 63 10.59 11.53 -13.12
CA PRO A 63 9.98 10.33 -12.54
C PRO A 63 10.95 9.61 -11.58
N LEU A 64 10.43 9.11 -10.44
CA LEU A 64 11.23 8.47 -9.38
C LEU A 64 12.15 7.36 -9.92
N ALA A 65 11.65 6.55 -10.85
CA ALA A 65 12.40 5.47 -11.50
C ALA A 65 13.56 5.99 -12.37
N VAL A 66 13.39 7.14 -13.04
CA VAL A 66 14.46 7.77 -13.81
C VAL A 66 15.57 8.23 -12.88
N THR A 67 15.23 8.88 -11.76
CA THR A 67 16.21 9.25 -10.73
C THR A 67 16.94 8.02 -10.16
N ALA A 68 16.21 6.93 -9.91
CA ALA A 68 16.77 5.68 -9.36
C ALA A 68 17.79 5.00 -10.30
N LEU A 69 17.65 5.16 -11.61
CA LEU A 69 18.64 4.69 -12.60
C LEU A 69 19.75 5.72 -12.87
N PHE A 70 19.40 7.00 -12.84
CA PHE A 70 20.32 8.09 -13.11
C PHE A 70 21.44 8.19 -12.07
N ALA A 71 21.11 8.07 -10.77
CA ALA A 71 22.09 8.16 -9.69
C ALA A 71 23.21 7.10 -9.77
N PRO A 72 22.92 5.78 -9.88
CA PRO A 72 23.96 4.76 -10.05
C PRO A 72 24.72 4.90 -11.37
N ALA A 73 24.06 5.29 -12.47
CA ALA A 73 24.75 5.57 -13.73
C ALA A 73 25.76 6.72 -13.59
N LEU A 74 25.38 7.79 -12.90
CA LEU A 74 26.26 8.91 -12.60
C LEU A 74 27.41 8.51 -11.66
N ALA A 75 27.17 7.61 -10.71
CA ALA A 75 28.21 7.05 -9.84
C ALA A 75 29.27 6.29 -10.63
N VAL A 76 28.87 5.50 -11.63
CA VAL A 76 29.79 4.83 -12.55
C VAL A 76 30.56 5.83 -13.39
N LEU A 77 29.88 6.82 -14.00
CA LEU A 77 30.51 7.86 -14.81
C LEU A 77 31.55 8.68 -14.01
N MET A 78 31.30 8.91 -12.73
CA MET A 78 32.18 9.63 -11.83
C MET A 78 33.25 8.73 -11.17
N GLY A 79 33.34 7.46 -11.55
CA GLY A 79 34.34 6.52 -11.03
C GLY A 79 34.21 6.22 -9.54
N VAL A 80 32.98 6.25 -9.01
CA VAL A 80 32.68 5.89 -7.61
C VAL A 80 32.60 4.37 -7.43
N THR A 81 32.05 3.67 -8.43
CA THR A 81 31.83 2.21 -8.40
C THR A 81 31.79 1.67 -9.83
N THR A 82 31.78 0.34 -10.00
CA THR A 82 31.65 -0.31 -11.30
C THR A 82 30.19 -0.45 -11.72
N ALA A 83 29.92 -0.59 -13.03
CA ALA A 83 28.57 -0.83 -13.53
C ALA A 83 27.95 -2.13 -12.97
N LYS A 84 28.79 -3.14 -12.74
CA LYS A 84 28.35 -4.43 -12.16
C LYS A 84 27.83 -4.23 -10.75
N GLU A 85 28.58 -3.54 -9.90
CA GLU A 85 28.19 -3.27 -8.51
C GLU A 85 26.99 -2.32 -8.43
N ALA A 86 26.99 -1.25 -9.23
CA ALA A 86 25.92 -0.26 -9.23
C ALA A 86 24.55 -0.82 -9.64
N LEU A 87 24.53 -1.81 -10.56
CA LEU A 87 23.29 -2.39 -11.08
C LEU A 87 22.89 -3.71 -10.40
N ALA A 88 23.79 -4.35 -9.65
CA ALA A 88 23.50 -5.62 -8.96
C ALA A 88 22.22 -5.58 -8.07
N PRO A 89 21.93 -4.50 -7.32
CA PRO A 89 20.73 -4.43 -6.50
C PRO A 89 19.40 -4.55 -7.25
N ILE A 90 19.38 -4.29 -8.57
CA ILE A 90 18.17 -4.39 -9.41
C ILE A 90 17.70 -5.85 -9.54
N ALA A 91 18.60 -6.81 -9.33
CA ALA A 91 18.30 -8.24 -9.37
C ALA A 91 18.06 -8.87 -7.98
N SER A 92 17.77 -8.06 -6.96
CA SER A 92 17.44 -8.58 -5.62
C SER A 92 16.19 -9.48 -5.67
N PRO A 93 16.19 -10.65 -5.00
CA PRO A 93 15.02 -11.54 -4.90
C PRO A 93 13.76 -10.81 -4.40
N LEU A 94 13.93 -9.82 -3.52
CA LEU A 94 12.83 -9.03 -3.00
C LEU A 94 12.13 -8.16 -4.06
N ILE A 95 12.84 -7.76 -5.13
CA ILE A 95 12.23 -7.09 -6.29
C ILE A 95 11.32 -8.05 -7.03
N PHE A 96 11.70 -9.34 -7.13
CA PHE A 96 10.88 -10.38 -7.75
C PHE A 96 9.67 -10.74 -6.88
N LEU A 97 9.81 -10.77 -5.56
CA LEU A 97 8.70 -10.89 -4.62
C LEU A 97 7.65 -9.78 -4.87
N PHE A 98 8.11 -8.54 -4.99
CA PHE A 98 7.24 -7.40 -5.23
C PHE A 98 6.59 -7.44 -6.62
N LEU A 99 7.34 -7.84 -7.66
CA LEU A 99 6.83 -7.99 -9.01
C LEU A 99 5.72 -9.06 -9.08
N GLY A 100 5.99 -10.26 -8.56
CA GLY A 100 5.02 -11.36 -8.53
C GLY A 100 3.80 -11.02 -7.67
N GLY A 101 4.01 -10.42 -6.49
CA GLY A 101 2.94 -9.90 -5.65
C GLY A 101 2.02 -8.92 -6.39
N PHE A 102 2.57 -7.99 -7.17
CA PHE A 102 1.77 -7.09 -8.00
C PHE A 102 1.04 -7.80 -9.15
N MET A 103 1.65 -8.82 -9.77
CA MET A 103 0.97 -9.61 -10.80
C MET A 103 -0.24 -10.35 -10.21
N ILE A 104 -0.09 -10.96 -9.04
CA ILE A 104 -1.17 -11.64 -8.31
C ILE A 104 -2.27 -10.63 -7.90
N ALA A 105 -1.87 -9.50 -7.31
CA ALA A 105 -2.80 -8.43 -6.93
C ALA A 105 -3.58 -7.91 -8.15
N ARG A 106 -2.90 -7.69 -9.27
CA ARG A 106 -3.51 -7.23 -10.51
C ARG A 106 -4.45 -8.28 -11.10
N ALA A 107 -4.12 -9.57 -10.98
CA ALA A 107 -5.01 -10.65 -11.38
C ALA A 107 -6.30 -10.64 -10.54
N LEU A 108 -6.22 -10.53 -9.21
CA LEU A 108 -7.39 -10.43 -8.34
C LEU A 108 -8.28 -9.23 -8.71
N GLN A 109 -7.66 -8.07 -8.98
CA GLN A 109 -8.37 -6.85 -9.34
C GLN A 109 -9.04 -6.93 -10.72
N THR A 110 -8.31 -7.39 -11.74
CA THR A 110 -8.84 -7.46 -13.11
C THR A 110 -9.98 -8.46 -13.24
N GLN A 111 -9.98 -9.52 -12.42
CA GLN A 111 -11.09 -10.46 -12.33
C GLN A 111 -12.25 -9.96 -11.46
N GLY A 112 -12.07 -8.86 -10.71
CA GLY A 112 -13.08 -8.29 -9.80
C GLY A 112 -13.29 -9.09 -8.51
N MET A 113 -12.34 -9.95 -8.16
CA MET A 113 -12.39 -10.77 -6.95
C MET A 113 -12.28 -9.92 -5.69
N ASP A 114 -11.45 -8.87 -5.74
CA ASP A 114 -11.30 -7.84 -4.70
C ASP A 114 -12.64 -7.16 -4.36
N ARG A 115 -13.38 -6.72 -5.39
CA ARG A 115 -14.70 -6.08 -5.23
C ARG A 115 -15.72 -7.05 -4.68
N ARG A 116 -15.73 -8.30 -5.17
CA ARG A 116 -16.62 -9.34 -4.66
C ARG A 116 -16.36 -9.63 -3.19
N ALA A 117 -15.10 -9.81 -2.80
CA ALA A 117 -14.72 -10.09 -1.41
C ALA A 117 -15.14 -8.95 -0.47
N ALA A 118 -14.94 -7.69 -0.90
CA ALA A 118 -15.39 -6.52 -0.15
C ALA A 118 -16.92 -6.50 0.04
N LEU A 119 -17.69 -6.66 -1.04
CA LEU A 119 -19.15 -6.67 -0.95
C LEU A 119 -19.68 -7.86 -0.14
N TRP A 120 -19.03 -9.02 -0.25
CA TRP A 120 -19.35 -10.22 0.54
C TRP A 120 -19.10 -10.03 2.04
N LEU A 121 -18.11 -9.22 2.42
CA LEU A 121 -17.85 -8.84 3.81
C LEU A 121 -18.88 -7.82 4.30
N LEU A 122 -19.22 -6.85 3.45
CA LEU A 122 -20.19 -5.79 3.74
C LEU A 122 -21.65 -6.26 3.73
N SER A 123 -21.94 -7.42 3.12
CA SER A 123 -23.28 -8.03 3.13
C SER A 123 -23.51 -8.96 4.33
N ARG A 124 -22.62 -8.96 5.33
CA ARG A 124 -22.72 -9.90 6.46
C ARG A 124 -23.82 -9.49 7.44
N PRO A 125 -24.65 -10.45 7.93
CA PRO A 125 -25.77 -10.15 8.82
C PRO A 125 -25.38 -9.42 10.11
N PHE A 126 -24.16 -9.65 10.63
CA PHE A 126 -23.70 -9.02 11.86
C PHE A 126 -23.55 -7.48 11.76
N LEU A 127 -23.48 -6.92 10.55
CA LEU A 127 -23.43 -5.48 10.35
C LEU A 127 -24.78 -4.81 10.62
N GLY A 128 -25.89 -5.52 10.36
CA GLY A 128 -27.24 -5.19 10.85
C GLY A 128 -27.70 -3.76 10.57
N GLY A 129 -27.30 -3.18 9.43
CA GLY A 129 -27.71 -1.82 9.03
C GLY A 129 -27.20 -0.69 9.94
N ARG A 130 -26.24 -0.95 10.84
CA ARG A 130 -25.70 0.06 11.75
C ARG A 130 -24.54 0.80 11.08
N PRO A 131 -24.63 2.13 10.82
CA PRO A 131 -23.54 2.88 10.18
C PRO A 131 -22.20 2.67 10.88
N SER A 132 -22.24 2.66 12.21
CA SER A 132 -21.04 2.48 13.02
C SER A 132 -20.32 1.13 12.84
N ARG A 133 -21.03 0.07 12.41
CA ARG A 133 -20.44 -1.22 12.04
C ARG A 133 -19.98 -1.23 10.59
N VAL A 134 -20.70 -0.53 9.72
CA VAL A 134 -20.32 -0.33 8.31
C VAL A 134 -18.99 0.40 8.19
N LEU A 135 -18.77 1.45 8.97
CA LEU A 135 -17.47 2.14 9.02
C LEU A 135 -16.33 1.18 9.36
N VAL A 136 -16.52 0.36 10.40
CA VAL A 136 -15.54 -0.66 10.81
C VAL A 136 -15.32 -1.66 9.67
N ALA A 137 -16.38 -2.15 9.04
CA ALA A 137 -16.28 -3.11 7.95
C ALA A 137 -15.56 -2.56 6.72
N ILE A 138 -15.81 -1.30 6.34
CA ILE A 138 -15.12 -0.61 5.25
C ILE A 138 -13.63 -0.43 5.58
N ALA A 139 -13.31 -0.01 6.80
CA ALA A 139 -11.93 0.14 7.24
C ALA A 139 -11.21 -1.21 7.27
N CYS A 140 -11.83 -2.27 7.81
CA CYS A 140 -11.26 -3.61 7.81
C CYS A 140 -11.11 -4.18 6.40
N ALA A 141 -12.06 -3.93 5.49
CA ALA A 141 -11.94 -4.31 4.09
C ALA A 141 -10.76 -3.60 3.43
N GLY A 142 -10.56 -2.31 3.73
CA GLY A 142 -9.41 -1.52 3.28
C GLY A 142 -8.10 -2.07 3.82
N PHE A 143 -8.03 -2.33 5.12
CA PHE A 143 -6.86 -2.91 5.77
C PHE A 143 -6.48 -4.26 5.18
N VAL A 144 -7.40 -5.22 5.16
CA VAL A 144 -7.15 -6.58 4.65
C VAL A 144 -6.88 -6.58 3.16
N GLY A 145 -7.63 -5.80 2.37
CA GLY A 145 -7.37 -5.67 0.94
C GLY A 145 -5.98 -5.12 0.65
N SER A 146 -5.54 -4.13 1.44
CA SER A 146 -4.25 -3.48 1.27
C SER A 146 -3.05 -4.30 1.76
N MET A 147 -3.26 -5.38 2.52
CA MET A 147 -2.21 -6.36 2.84
C MET A 147 -1.71 -7.08 1.59
N TRP A 148 -2.50 -7.16 0.52
CA TRP A 148 -2.21 -8.01 -0.63
C TRP A 148 -2.28 -7.26 -1.96
N ILE A 149 -2.95 -6.11 -1.98
CA ILE A 149 -3.14 -5.24 -3.12
C ILE A 149 -2.51 -3.88 -2.82
N SER A 150 -2.26 -3.07 -3.84
CA SER A 150 -1.81 -1.68 -3.65
C SER A 150 -2.80 -0.86 -2.83
N ASN A 151 -2.29 -0.12 -1.83
CA ASN A 151 -3.06 0.81 -1.00
C ASN A 151 -3.96 1.75 -1.83
N THR A 152 -3.42 2.29 -2.91
CA THR A 152 -4.14 3.23 -3.79
C THR A 152 -5.26 2.54 -4.55
N ALA A 153 -4.99 1.32 -5.05
CA ALA A 153 -5.97 0.51 -5.76
C ALA A 153 -7.13 0.07 -4.85
N THR A 154 -6.82 -0.41 -3.65
CA THR A 154 -7.81 -0.82 -2.65
C THR A 154 -8.69 0.36 -2.22
N ALA A 155 -8.09 1.52 -1.96
CA ALA A 155 -8.84 2.73 -1.64
C ALA A 155 -9.75 3.16 -2.80
N ALA A 156 -9.23 3.20 -4.03
CA ALA A 156 -10.00 3.58 -5.21
C ALA A 156 -11.18 2.63 -5.50
N MET A 157 -11.03 1.34 -5.19
CA MET A 157 -12.10 0.35 -5.32
C MET A 157 -13.19 0.51 -4.25
N LEU A 158 -12.79 0.70 -2.99
CA LEU A 158 -13.71 0.74 -1.86
C LEU A 158 -14.39 2.10 -1.68
N LEU A 159 -13.76 3.18 -2.16
CA LEU A 159 -14.29 4.53 -2.01
C LEU A 159 -15.67 4.69 -2.68
N PRO A 160 -15.92 4.25 -3.93
CA PRO A 160 -17.26 4.27 -4.51
C PRO A 160 -18.29 3.48 -3.72
N VAL A 161 -17.92 2.34 -3.14
CA VAL A 161 -18.81 1.53 -2.28
C VAL A 161 -19.16 2.29 -1.01
N ALA A 162 -18.15 2.88 -0.37
CA ALA A 162 -18.31 3.74 0.80
C ALA A 162 -19.23 4.93 0.48
N MET A 163 -18.98 5.65 -0.62
CA MET A 163 -19.79 6.82 -1.02
C MET A 163 -21.22 6.43 -1.42
N GLY A 164 -21.42 5.30 -2.10
CA GLY A 164 -22.76 4.79 -2.41
C GLY A 164 -23.57 4.45 -1.16
N LEU A 165 -22.91 3.97 -0.09
CA LEU A 165 -23.54 3.78 1.21
C LEU A 165 -23.91 5.11 1.85
N ILE A 166 -23.03 6.12 1.83
CA ILE A 166 -23.36 7.46 2.34
C ILE A 166 -24.54 8.07 1.59
N ALA A 167 -24.57 7.98 0.26
CA ALA A 167 -25.67 8.48 -0.56
C ALA A 167 -26.98 7.77 -0.20
N ALA A 168 -26.96 6.44 -0.07
CA ALA A 168 -28.15 5.70 0.37
C ALA A 168 -28.63 6.14 1.75
N ILE A 169 -27.73 6.43 2.69
CA ILE A 169 -28.08 6.95 4.01
C ILE A 169 -28.75 8.34 3.90
N ASP A 170 -28.21 9.21 3.05
CA ASP A 170 -28.73 10.57 2.83
C ASP A 170 -30.12 10.55 2.18
N ASP A 171 -30.35 9.65 1.23
CA ASP A 171 -31.63 9.48 0.51
C ASP A 171 -32.78 9.00 1.42
N PHE A 172 -32.47 8.32 2.53
CA PHE A 172 -33.47 7.92 3.53
C PHE A 172 -33.90 9.05 4.46
N LEU A 173 -33.25 10.23 4.39
CA LEU A 173 -33.57 11.36 5.25
C LEU A 173 -34.65 12.28 4.61
N PRO A 174 -35.57 12.82 5.42
CA PRO A 174 -36.47 13.89 4.96
C PRO A 174 -35.68 15.12 4.50
N GLY A 175 -36.08 15.73 3.37
CA GLY A 175 -35.35 16.87 2.79
C GLY A 175 -35.31 18.14 3.64
N ASP A 176 -36.13 18.24 4.68
CA ASP A 176 -36.13 19.33 5.66
C ASP A 176 -35.18 19.08 6.86
N ALA A 177 -34.55 17.91 6.93
CA ALA A 177 -33.63 17.52 8.01
C ALA A 177 -32.19 18.05 7.81
N GLY A 178 -32.02 19.36 7.58
CA GLY A 178 -30.74 19.97 7.19
C GLY A 178 -29.54 19.64 8.10
N ALA A 179 -29.75 19.61 9.43
CA ALA A 179 -28.71 19.26 10.39
C ALA A 179 -28.29 17.77 10.30
N LEU A 180 -29.22 16.89 9.93
CA LEU A 180 -28.98 15.47 9.80
C LEU A 180 -28.22 15.16 8.50
N HIS A 181 -28.57 15.82 7.40
CA HIS A 181 -27.79 15.80 6.15
C HIS A 181 -26.33 16.27 6.37
N GLU A 182 -26.11 17.30 7.19
CA GLU A 182 -24.76 17.72 7.55
C GLU A 182 -24.00 16.64 8.34
N SER A 183 -24.67 15.99 9.29
CA SER A 183 -24.10 14.86 10.02
C SER A 183 -23.75 13.68 9.10
N VAL A 184 -24.56 13.39 8.08
CA VAL A 184 -24.27 12.37 7.07
C VAL A 184 -23.04 12.73 6.26
N ARG A 185 -22.91 13.98 5.79
CA ARG A 185 -21.73 14.46 5.08
C ARG A 185 -20.46 14.35 5.94
N ARG A 186 -20.53 14.77 7.20
CA ARG A 186 -19.42 14.66 8.16
C ARG A 186 -19.02 13.21 8.40
N TYR A 187 -20.00 12.32 8.60
CA TYR A 187 -19.76 10.89 8.72
C TYR A 187 -19.13 10.30 7.44
N GLY A 188 -19.57 10.73 6.26
CA GLY A 188 -18.98 10.35 4.99
C GLY A 188 -17.50 10.77 4.85
N SER A 189 -17.16 11.99 5.26
CA SER A 189 -15.75 12.43 5.34
C SER A 189 -14.93 11.56 6.30
N GLY A 190 -15.49 11.22 7.47
CA GLY A 190 -14.88 10.32 8.43
C GLY A 190 -14.65 8.91 7.86
N MET A 191 -15.60 8.38 7.11
CA MET A 191 -15.50 7.07 6.48
C MET A 191 -14.46 7.03 5.37
N ALA A 192 -14.38 8.07 4.53
CA ALA A 192 -13.33 8.20 3.52
C ALA A 192 -11.93 8.28 4.17
N LEU A 193 -11.79 9.03 5.27
CA LEU A 193 -10.54 9.14 6.02
C LEU A 193 -10.15 7.82 6.69
N ALA A 194 -11.12 7.14 7.32
CA ALA A 194 -10.92 5.81 7.90
C ALA A 194 -10.45 4.81 6.84
N LEU A 195 -11.08 4.80 5.67
CA LEU A 195 -10.68 3.94 4.55
C LEU A 195 -9.26 4.25 4.08
N ALA A 196 -8.94 5.53 3.84
CA ALA A 196 -7.62 5.93 3.35
C ALA A 196 -6.49 5.49 4.30
N TYR A 197 -6.65 5.77 5.61
CA TYR A 197 -5.65 5.36 6.59
C TYR A 197 -5.65 3.85 6.83
N ALA A 198 -6.80 3.18 6.83
CA ALA A 198 -6.84 1.74 6.99
C ALA A 198 -6.10 1.01 5.85
N CYS A 199 -6.21 1.49 4.61
CA CYS A 199 -5.38 0.98 3.52
C CYS A 199 -3.89 1.19 3.79
N SER A 200 -3.46 2.38 4.23
CA SER A 200 -2.05 2.61 4.59
C SER A 200 -1.56 1.68 5.71
N LEU A 201 -2.38 1.46 6.75
CA LEU A 201 -2.07 0.55 7.85
C LEU A 201 -2.00 -0.91 7.40
N GLY A 202 -2.92 -1.32 6.52
CA GLY A 202 -2.95 -2.67 5.96
C GLY A 202 -1.73 -2.98 5.11
N GLY A 203 -1.27 -2.02 4.31
CA GLY A 203 -0.07 -2.16 3.48
C GLY A 203 1.22 -2.38 4.28
N MET A 204 1.27 -2.00 5.55
CA MET A 204 2.43 -2.28 6.42
C MET A 204 2.44 -3.71 6.97
N ALA A 205 1.30 -4.39 7.02
CA ALA A 205 1.14 -5.63 7.77
C ALA A 205 1.77 -6.86 7.10
N THR A 206 2.12 -6.79 5.80
CA THR A 206 2.77 -7.87 5.04
C THR A 206 3.95 -7.30 4.24
N PRO A 207 4.97 -8.12 3.91
CA PRO A 207 6.10 -7.67 3.09
C PRO A 207 5.70 -7.04 1.75
N ILE A 208 4.71 -7.62 1.07
CA ILE A 208 4.27 -7.19 -0.28
C ILE A 208 3.31 -6.00 -0.29
N GLY A 209 2.74 -5.61 0.86
CA GLY A 209 1.72 -4.56 0.91
C GLY A 209 2.23 -3.19 0.46
N THR A 210 3.50 -2.86 0.72
CA THR A 210 4.10 -1.61 0.27
C THR A 210 5.61 -1.69 0.05
N ALA A 211 6.12 -0.90 -0.90
CA ALA A 211 7.54 -0.90 -1.26
C ALA A 211 8.50 -0.60 -0.09
N PRO A 212 8.19 0.32 0.86
CA PRO A 212 9.01 0.52 2.06
C PRO A 212 9.32 -0.75 2.84
N ASN A 213 8.39 -1.71 2.94
CA ASN A 213 8.59 -2.93 3.71
C ASN A 213 9.72 -3.77 3.11
N VAL A 214 9.68 -3.96 1.79
CA VAL A 214 10.73 -4.64 1.02
C VAL A 214 12.07 -3.93 1.15
N ILE A 215 12.08 -2.60 1.07
CA ILE A 215 13.30 -1.81 1.26
C ILE A 215 13.87 -2.03 2.67
N THR A 216 13.01 -2.08 3.69
CA THR A 216 13.44 -2.38 5.06
C THR A 216 14.02 -3.78 5.18
N LEU A 217 13.39 -4.80 4.58
CA LEU A 217 13.92 -6.17 4.56
C LEU A 217 15.32 -6.23 3.90
N ASP A 218 15.49 -5.62 2.73
CA ASP A 218 16.77 -5.58 2.00
C ASP A 218 17.86 -4.86 2.82
N LEU A 219 17.51 -3.75 3.49
CA LEU A 219 18.47 -2.99 4.31
C LEU A 219 18.85 -3.74 5.59
N LEU A 220 17.91 -4.42 6.24
CA LEU A 220 18.18 -5.24 7.43
C LEU A 220 19.12 -6.41 7.08
N GLU A 221 18.87 -7.08 5.96
CA GLU A 221 19.71 -8.18 5.51
C GLU A 221 21.13 -7.69 5.19
N ARG A 222 21.26 -6.64 4.38
CA ARG A 222 22.57 -6.15 3.90
C ARG A 222 23.42 -5.45 4.95
N HIS A 223 22.80 -4.74 5.89
CA HIS A 223 23.53 -3.89 6.83
C HIS A 223 23.51 -4.38 8.27
N ALA A 224 22.51 -5.16 8.67
CA ALA A 224 22.42 -5.73 10.02
C ALA A 224 22.62 -7.25 10.03
N GLY A 225 22.67 -7.91 8.86
CA GLY A 225 22.71 -9.38 8.78
C GLY A 225 21.45 -10.04 9.32
N ILE A 226 20.33 -9.30 9.38
CA ILE A 226 19.04 -9.77 9.87
C ILE A 226 18.16 -10.06 8.67
N SER A 227 17.96 -11.34 8.36
CA SER A 227 16.96 -11.82 7.42
C SER A 227 15.66 -12.06 8.19
N LEU A 228 14.56 -11.43 7.77
CA LEU A 228 13.23 -11.71 8.29
C LEU A 228 12.42 -12.40 7.20
N ASP A 229 11.90 -13.58 7.49
CA ASP A 229 11.00 -14.27 6.59
C ASP A 229 9.60 -13.60 6.56
N PHE A 230 8.75 -14.06 5.64
CA PHE A 230 7.41 -13.51 5.48
C PHE A 230 6.57 -13.57 6.77
N PHE A 231 6.67 -14.67 7.52
CA PHE A 231 5.90 -14.89 8.74
C PHE A 231 6.43 -14.03 9.89
N GLU A 232 7.74 -13.96 10.07
CA GLU A 232 8.42 -13.14 11.07
C GLU A 232 8.06 -11.67 10.89
N TRP A 233 8.04 -11.16 9.66
CA TRP A 233 7.53 -9.82 9.37
C TRP A 233 6.08 -9.65 9.86
N MET A 234 5.20 -10.55 9.45
CA MET A 234 3.78 -10.49 9.82
C MET A 234 3.58 -10.59 11.34
N SER A 235 4.42 -11.34 12.05
CA SER A 235 4.29 -11.60 13.48
C SER A 235 4.34 -10.32 14.32
N PHE A 236 5.06 -9.28 13.87
CA PHE A 236 5.10 -7.97 14.54
C PHE A 236 4.27 -6.92 13.80
N ALA A 237 4.30 -6.91 12.46
CA ALA A 237 3.70 -5.85 11.66
C ALA A 237 2.18 -5.93 11.67
N LEU A 238 1.61 -7.13 11.59
CA LEU A 238 0.16 -7.32 11.60
C LEU A 238 -0.47 -6.92 12.95
N PRO A 239 0.03 -7.37 14.13
CA PRO A 239 -0.48 -6.89 15.41
C PRO A 239 -0.37 -5.37 15.59
N THR A 240 0.75 -4.79 15.15
CA THR A 240 0.95 -3.34 15.20
C THR A 240 -0.07 -2.60 14.32
N GLY A 241 -0.27 -3.07 13.09
CA GLY A 241 -1.27 -2.52 12.17
C GLY A 241 -2.70 -2.61 12.72
N ILE A 242 -3.05 -3.73 13.35
CA ILE A 242 -4.36 -3.93 14.01
C ILE A 242 -4.52 -2.95 15.18
N ALA A 243 -3.51 -2.77 16.02
CA ALA A 243 -3.55 -1.84 17.13
C ALA A 243 -3.77 -0.39 16.64
N CYS A 244 -3.02 0.01 15.60
CA CYS A 244 -3.20 1.31 14.96
C CYS A 244 -4.59 1.47 14.32
N LEU A 245 -5.13 0.41 13.71
CA LEU A 245 -6.47 0.41 13.10
C LEU A 245 -7.55 0.62 14.18
N ILE A 246 -7.42 -0.04 15.34
CA ILE A 246 -8.33 0.15 16.47
C ILE A 246 -8.26 1.60 16.97
N GLY A 247 -7.06 2.17 17.11
CA GLY A 247 -6.86 3.56 17.50
C GLY A 247 -7.47 4.55 16.50
N LEU A 248 -7.26 4.32 15.21
CA LEU A 248 -7.86 5.08 14.12
C LEU A 248 -9.40 5.03 14.18
N LEU A 249 -9.97 3.83 14.32
CA LEU A 249 -11.42 3.63 14.38
C LEU A 249 -12.03 4.33 15.60
N ALA A 250 -11.37 4.25 16.77
CA ALA A 250 -11.80 4.97 17.96
C ALA A 250 -11.78 6.49 17.73
N TRP A 251 -10.71 7.01 17.15
CA TRP A 251 -10.57 8.44 16.85
C TRP A 251 -11.62 8.92 15.83
N VAL A 252 -11.80 8.20 14.71
CA VAL A 252 -12.80 8.55 13.70
C VAL A 252 -14.21 8.52 14.28
N ARG A 253 -14.54 7.50 15.10
CA ARG A 253 -15.87 7.37 15.70
C ARG A 253 -16.21 8.54 16.63
N VAL A 254 -15.21 9.12 17.31
CA VAL A 254 -15.40 10.29 18.18
C VAL A 254 -15.49 11.58 17.36
N ARG A 255 -14.67 11.74 16.31
CA ARG A 255 -14.62 12.99 15.52
C ARG A 255 -15.68 13.08 14.42
N TYR A 256 -16.14 11.95 13.93
CA TYR A 256 -17.11 11.80 12.84
C TYR A 256 -18.17 10.77 13.26
N PRO A 257 -19.01 11.11 14.25
CA PRO A 257 -19.98 10.17 14.82
C PRO A 257 -21.00 9.71 13.75
N PRO A 258 -21.50 8.47 13.86
CA PRO A 258 -22.55 7.98 12.98
C PRO A 258 -23.82 8.83 13.16
N PRO A 259 -24.48 9.24 12.05
CA PRO A 259 -25.64 10.14 12.11
C PRO A 259 -26.87 9.45 12.72
N LEU A 260 -26.97 8.13 12.57
CA LEU A 260 -28.08 7.29 13.00
C LEU A 260 -27.58 6.00 13.64
N GLN A 261 -28.37 5.43 14.55
CA GLN A 261 -28.03 4.15 15.20
C GLN A 261 -28.25 2.95 14.26
N GLN A 262 -29.31 2.99 13.47
CA GLN A 262 -29.69 1.93 12.54
C GLN A 262 -30.39 2.56 11.32
N ILE A 263 -30.16 1.94 10.16
CA ILE A 263 -30.76 2.35 8.89
C ILE A 263 -31.30 1.08 8.22
N ASP A 264 -32.62 1.01 8.12
CA ASP A 264 -33.30 -0.12 7.51
C ASP A 264 -33.09 -0.07 5.99
N GLY A 265 -32.87 -1.22 5.36
CA GLY A 265 -32.62 -1.31 3.91
C GLY A 265 -31.18 -1.06 3.46
N LEU A 266 -30.28 -0.55 4.32
CA LEU A 266 -28.86 -0.33 3.96
C LEU A 266 -28.16 -1.60 3.48
N MET A 267 -28.44 -2.74 4.13
CA MET A 267 -27.88 -4.04 3.75
C MET A 267 -28.47 -4.58 2.45
N ALA A 268 -29.74 -4.26 2.15
CA ALA A 268 -30.37 -4.66 0.90
C ALA A 268 -29.65 -4.03 -0.31
N THR A 269 -29.15 -2.79 -0.17
CA THR A 269 -28.35 -2.13 -1.22
C THR A 269 -27.04 -2.87 -1.49
N VAL A 270 -26.29 -3.27 -0.44
CA VAL A 270 -25.04 -4.02 -0.59
C VAL A 270 -25.31 -5.41 -1.17
N GLU A 271 -26.34 -6.09 -0.68
CA GLU A 271 -26.74 -7.41 -1.17
C GLU A 271 -27.21 -7.37 -2.63
N ALA A 272 -27.89 -6.31 -3.04
CA ALA A 272 -28.28 -6.11 -4.43
C ALA A 272 -27.03 -5.94 -5.32
N GLN A 273 -26.05 -5.15 -4.88
CA GLN A 273 -24.77 -5.01 -5.60
C GLN A 273 -24.00 -6.34 -5.68
N LEU A 274 -23.95 -7.11 -4.59
CA LEU A 274 -23.30 -8.43 -4.58
C LEU A 274 -24.02 -9.42 -5.49
N ARG A 275 -25.36 -9.46 -5.46
CA ARG A 275 -26.18 -10.30 -6.35
C ARG A 275 -26.01 -9.91 -7.82
N ALA A 276 -25.87 -8.62 -8.12
CA ALA A 276 -25.63 -8.13 -9.47
C ALA A 276 -24.29 -8.60 -10.07
N LEU A 277 -23.31 -8.98 -9.25
CA LEU A 277 -22.06 -9.59 -9.73
C LEU A 277 -22.26 -11.03 -10.26
N GLY A 278 -23.40 -11.66 -10.01
CA GLY A 278 -23.68 -13.03 -10.42
C GLY A 278 -22.81 -14.08 -9.71
N PRO A 279 -22.82 -15.34 -10.17
CA PRO A 279 -21.97 -16.39 -9.63
C PRO A 279 -20.48 -16.10 -9.90
N MET A 280 -19.61 -16.69 -9.07
CA MET A 280 -18.17 -16.53 -9.18
C MET A 280 -17.68 -17.07 -10.53
N LYS A 281 -17.03 -16.22 -11.32
CA LYS A 281 -16.51 -16.60 -12.63
C LYS A 281 -15.27 -17.46 -12.50
N ARG A 282 -14.96 -18.27 -13.53
CA ARG A 282 -13.74 -19.09 -13.58
C ARG A 282 -12.45 -18.27 -13.38
N GLY A 283 -12.43 -17.04 -13.89
CA GLY A 283 -11.30 -16.12 -13.72
C GLY A 283 -11.06 -15.77 -12.25
N GLU A 284 -12.13 -15.40 -11.54
CA GLU A 284 -12.09 -15.10 -10.10
C GLU A 284 -11.62 -16.32 -9.29
N GLN A 285 -12.14 -17.51 -9.60
CA GLN A 285 -11.76 -18.76 -8.95
C GLN A 285 -10.26 -19.07 -9.14
N ARG A 286 -9.77 -18.94 -10.38
CA ARG A 286 -8.35 -19.18 -10.68
C ARG A 286 -7.44 -18.15 -10.03
N SER A 287 -7.81 -16.87 -10.04
CA SER A 287 -7.02 -15.84 -9.35
C SER A 287 -6.98 -16.07 -7.85
N LEU A 288 -8.09 -16.54 -7.24
CA LEU A 288 -8.12 -16.87 -5.82
C LEU A 288 -7.29 -18.11 -5.51
N LEU A 289 -7.31 -19.13 -6.37
CA LEU A 289 -6.47 -20.31 -6.25
C LEU A 289 -4.98 -19.95 -6.30
N VAL A 290 -4.56 -19.17 -7.30
CA VAL A 290 -3.16 -18.72 -7.45
C VAL A 290 -2.74 -17.91 -6.22
N PHE A 291 -3.57 -16.96 -5.78
CA PHE A 291 -3.30 -16.20 -4.57
C PHE A 291 -3.18 -17.10 -3.33
N GLY A 292 -4.07 -18.07 -3.16
CA GLY A 292 -4.02 -19.02 -2.04
C GLY A 292 -2.77 -19.89 -2.06
N LEU A 293 -2.35 -20.37 -3.25
CA LEU A 293 -1.12 -21.13 -3.41
C LEU A 293 0.12 -20.30 -3.06
N ALA A 294 0.17 -19.03 -3.49
CA ALA A 294 1.27 -18.13 -3.17
C ALA A 294 1.35 -17.86 -1.67
N VAL A 295 0.23 -17.57 -1.00
CA VAL A 295 0.18 -17.37 0.47
C VAL A 295 0.63 -18.63 1.21
N VAL A 296 0.21 -19.81 0.76
CA VAL A 296 0.69 -21.06 1.34
C VAL A 296 2.19 -21.20 1.11
N GLY A 297 2.69 -20.93 -0.10
CA GLY A 297 4.11 -21.00 -0.42
C GLY A 297 4.97 -20.08 0.45
N TRP A 298 4.50 -18.86 0.74
CA TRP A 298 5.23 -17.91 1.60
C TRP A 298 5.22 -18.30 3.08
N LEU A 299 4.15 -18.92 3.58
CA LEU A 299 4.02 -19.27 4.99
C LEU A 299 4.55 -20.68 5.31
N LEU A 300 4.62 -21.57 4.33
CA LEU A 300 4.96 -22.97 4.52
C LEU A 300 6.38 -23.18 5.10
N PRO A 301 7.43 -22.48 4.65
CA PRO A 301 8.77 -22.60 5.24
C PRO A 301 8.78 -22.36 6.74
N SER A 302 8.23 -21.23 7.19
CA SER A 302 8.19 -20.84 8.61
C SER A 302 7.33 -21.80 9.43
N VAL A 303 6.18 -22.23 8.91
CA VAL A 303 5.30 -23.19 9.59
C VAL A 303 6.00 -24.55 9.75
N LEU A 304 6.73 -25.02 8.74
CA LEU A 304 7.50 -26.27 8.83
C LEU A 304 8.68 -26.14 9.79
N GLY A 305 9.42 -25.02 9.75
CA GLY A 305 10.51 -24.75 10.69
C GLY A 305 10.02 -24.76 12.15
N LEU A 306 8.92 -24.08 12.44
CA LEU A 306 8.33 -24.02 13.79
C LEU A 306 7.77 -25.37 14.27
N SER A 307 7.27 -26.21 13.37
CA SER A 307 6.61 -27.47 13.74
C SER A 307 7.54 -28.69 13.76
N LEU A 308 8.49 -28.77 12.82
CA LEU A 308 9.37 -29.92 12.65
C LEU A 308 10.81 -29.65 13.12
N GLY A 309 11.17 -28.39 13.36
CA GLY A 309 12.53 -27.93 13.60
C GLY A 309 13.26 -27.60 12.30
N GLU A 310 14.13 -26.59 12.34
CA GLU A 310 14.85 -26.08 11.15
C GLU A 310 15.73 -27.13 10.46
N ASP A 311 16.31 -28.05 11.25
CA ASP A 311 17.16 -29.13 10.74
C ASP A 311 16.39 -30.27 10.05
N HIS A 312 15.05 -30.28 10.14
CA HIS A 312 14.25 -31.33 9.53
C HIS A 312 14.35 -31.23 7.99
N PRO A 313 14.61 -32.33 7.25
CA PRO A 313 14.90 -32.28 5.81
C PRO A 313 13.80 -31.63 4.98
N VAL A 314 12.53 -31.75 5.42
CA VAL A 314 11.38 -31.10 4.76
C VAL A 314 11.33 -29.60 5.03
N ALA A 315 11.70 -29.15 6.24
CA ALA A 315 11.77 -27.73 6.57
C ALA A 315 12.95 -27.08 5.83
N ALA A 316 14.12 -27.72 5.84
CA ALA A 316 15.29 -27.26 5.09
C ALA A 316 15.02 -27.19 3.57
N TRP A 317 14.32 -28.17 2.99
CA TRP A 317 13.88 -28.12 1.59
C TRP A 317 12.94 -26.94 1.33
N ALA A 318 11.95 -26.73 2.21
CA ALA A 318 10.98 -25.66 2.04
C ALA A 318 11.66 -24.28 2.11
N SER A 319 12.52 -24.05 3.10
CA SER A 319 13.28 -22.80 3.22
C SER A 319 14.25 -22.57 2.06
N ALA A 320 14.84 -23.63 1.49
CA ALA A 320 15.74 -23.49 0.35
C ALA A 320 15.00 -23.35 -1.00
N GLY A 321 13.83 -23.98 -1.14
CA GLY A 321 13.12 -24.12 -2.41
C GLY A 321 11.94 -23.15 -2.61
N LEU A 322 11.39 -22.61 -1.52
CA LEU A 322 10.26 -21.67 -1.52
C LEU A 322 10.70 -20.27 -1.09
N ASP A 323 11.81 -19.80 -1.66
CA ASP A 323 12.20 -18.38 -1.60
C ASP A 323 11.01 -17.49 -2.01
N GLU A 324 10.78 -16.40 -1.28
CA GLU A 324 9.56 -15.63 -1.44
C GLU A 324 9.43 -15.01 -2.83
N GLY A 325 10.56 -14.61 -3.42
CA GLY A 325 10.63 -14.09 -4.79
C GLY A 325 10.28 -15.16 -5.82
N ILE A 326 10.75 -16.39 -5.63
CA ILE A 326 10.43 -17.53 -6.49
C ILE A 326 8.96 -17.91 -6.38
N VAL A 327 8.42 -18.03 -5.16
CA VAL A 327 7.00 -18.33 -4.92
C VAL A 327 6.10 -17.29 -5.59
N ALA A 328 6.50 -16.02 -5.60
CA ALA A 328 5.71 -14.96 -6.23
C ALA A 328 5.66 -15.04 -7.76
N ILE A 329 6.66 -15.64 -8.41
CA ILE A 329 6.74 -15.78 -9.87
C ILE A 329 5.97 -17.01 -10.38
N LEU A 330 5.93 -18.09 -9.59
CA LEU A 330 5.28 -19.37 -9.95
C LEU A 330 3.75 -19.22 -10.07
#